data_AF-A0ABD6UAB3-F1
#
_entry.id   AF-A0ABD6UAB3-F1
#
_cell.length_a   1.000
_cell.length_b   1.000
_cell.length_c   1.000
_cell.angle_alpha   90.00
_cell.angle_beta   90.00
_cell.angle_gamma   90.00
#
_symmetry.space_group_name_H-M   'P 1'
#
loop_
_entity.id
_entity.type
_entity.pdbx_description
1 polymer ?
#
loop_
_entity_poly.entity_id
_entity_poly.type
_entity_poly.pdbx_seq_one_letter_code
_entity_poly.pdbx_strand_id
1 'polypeptide(L)'
;MRPLLACLLLALALPASAQIYKYTDANGNTVFTNQPPDGTAAESVNLPPTNTVEMQTPSMPASDDNTPAQSEAPYSVLSLTGIPDDEAMRANNGTFIVGVNIQPRLQPGHQLRLILDGEPYGQASNVPSLQLTNLDRGAHSLAVAVVAGERIIQQSATETFTVQRISVNSPARPPVTPPRPTPRPTPRPTN
;
A
#
# COMPACT_ATOMS: atom_id res chain seq x y z
N MET A 1 48.13 -44.95 -14.31
CA MET A 1 47.13 -45.53 -13.38
C MET A 1 46.15 -44.51 -12.79
N ARG A 2 46.53 -43.25 -12.52
CA ARG A 2 45.61 -42.20 -12.02
C ARG A 2 44.56 -41.65 -13.01
N PRO A 3 44.84 -41.44 -14.32
CA PRO A 3 43.83 -40.87 -15.22
C PRO A 3 42.71 -41.86 -15.55
N LEU A 4 42.98 -43.16 -15.49
CA LEU A 4 42.00 -44.20 -15.78
C LEU A 4 40.94 -44.31 -14.66
N LEU A 5 41.33 -44.07 -13.41
CA LEU A 5 40.42 -44.02 -12.26
C LEU A 5 39.50 -42.78 -12.33
N ALA A 6 40.01 -41.64 -12.81
CA ALA A 6 39.22 -40.42 -12.98
C ALA A 6 38.15 -40.56 -14.07
N CYS A 7 38.47 -41.21 -15.20
CA CYS A 7 37.50 -41.51 -16.25
C CYS A 7 36.43 -42.51 -15.78
N LEU A 8 36.79 -43.49 -14.96
CA LEU A 8 35.82 -44.44 -14.39
C LEU A 8 34.84 -43.76 -13.41
N LEU A 9 35.34 -42.82 -12.58
CA LEU A 9 34.49 -42.04 -11.67
C LEU A 9 33.53 -41.10 -12.41
N LEU A 10 33.97 -40.51 -13.52
CA LEU A 10 33.12 -39.61 -14.32
C LEU A 10 32.00 -40.36 -15.06
N ALA A 11 32.23 -41.63 -15.41
CA ALA A 11 31.22 -42.49 -16.05
C ALA A 11 30.08 -42.93 -15.10
N LEU A 12 30.26 -42.81 -13.78
CA LEU A 12 29.25 -43.15 -12.78
C LEU A 12 28.30 -41.99 -12.42
N ALA A 13 28.54 -40.78 -12.95
CA ALA A 13 27.70 -39.61 -12.70
C ALA A 13 26.47 -39.62 -13.63
N LEU A 14 25.50 -40.48 -13.33
CA LEU A 14 24.19 -40.48 -13.99
C LEU A 14 23.34 -39.30 -13.47
N PRO A 15 22.66 -38.53 -14.33
CA PRO A 15 21.74 -37.50 -13.89
C PRO A 15 20.49 -38.14 -13.28
N ALA A 16 20.23 -37.85 -12.00
CA ALA A 16 18.98 -38.24 -11.34
C ALA A 16 17.86 -37.30 -11.81
N SER A 17 16.97 -37.79 -12.68
CA SER A 17 15.73 -37.09 -13.04
C SER A 17 14.66 -37.41 -11.98
N ALA A 18 14.19 -36.39 -11.26
CA ALA A 18 13.06 -36.53 -10.35
C ALA A 18 11.75 -36.26 -11.13
N GLN A 19 10.93 -37.28 -11.31
CA GLN A 19 9.60 -37.17 -11.91
C GLN A 19 8.53 -37.18 -10.80
N ILE A 20 7.61 -36.21 -10.85
CA ILE A 20 6.50 -36.06 -9.90
C ILE A 20 5.24 -36.68 -10.52
N TYR A 21 4.59 -37.61 -9.83
CA TYR A 21 3.38 -38.29 -10.29
C TYR A 21 2.15 -37.75 -9.55
N LYS A 22 1.06 -37.50 -10.28
CA LYS A 22 -0.24 -37.06 -9.74
C LYS A 22 -1.28 -38.14 -9.98
N TYR A 23 -2.02 -38.52 -8.94
CA TYR A 23 -3.23 -39.34 -9.10
C TYR A 23 -4.34 -38.83 -8.18
N THR A 24 -5.58 -39.19 -8.53
CA THR A 24 -6.77 -38.85 -7.74
C THR A 24 -7.18 -40.07 -6.92
N ASP A 25 -7.32 -39.91 -5.61
CA ASP A 25 -7.77 -40.99 -4.74
C ASP A 25 -9.29 -41.20 -4.82
N ALA A 26 -9.79 -42.29 -4.22
CA ALA A 26 -11.21 -42.65 -4.24
C ALA A 26 -12.12 -41.66 -3.49
N ASN A 27 -11.56 -40.68 -2.77
CA ASN A 27 -12.29 -39.63 -2.06
C ASN A 27 -12.31 -38.29 -2.83
N GLY A 28 -11.77 -38.27 -4.06
CA GLY A 28 -11.74 -37.08 -4.92
C GLY A 28 -10.60 -36.10 -4.61
N ASN A 29 -9.64 -36.49 -3.76
CA ASN A 29 -8.52 -35.64 -3.41
C ASN A 29 -7.33 -35.90 -4.34
N THR A 30 -6.67 -34.82 -4.76
CA THR A 30 -5.47 -34.89 -5.60
C THR A 30 -4.24 -35.12 -4.74
N VAL A 31 -3.53 -36.23 -4.97
CA VAL A 31 -2.31 -36.59 -4.25
C VAL A 31 -1.12 -36.57 -5.22
N PHE A 32 -0.01 -35.97 -4.77
CA PHE A 32 1.26 -35.90 -5.51
C PHE A 32 2.30 -36.78 -4.81
N THR A 33 2.94 -37.68 -5.55
CA THR A 33 3.95 -38.62 -5.03
C THR A 33 5.20 -38.65 -5.91
N ASN A 34 6.36 -38.87 -5.30
CA ASN A 34 7.66 -39.00 -5.97
C ASN A 34 8.09 -40.47 -6.17
N GLN A 35 7.19 -41.44 -5.93
CA GLN A 35 7.46 -42.87 -6.10
C GLN A 35 6.35 -43.50 -6.98
N PRO A 36 6.70 -44.20 -8.08
CA PRO A 36 5.71 -44.86 -8.94
C PRO A 36 5.20 -46.16 -8.29
N PRO A 37 3.89 -46.48 -8.36
CA PRO A 37 3.37 -47.82 -8.12
C PRO A 37 3.70 -48.74 -9.31
N ASP A 38 4.08 -49.99 -9.02
CA ASP A 38 4.37 -50.99 -10.05
C ASP A 38 3.16 -51.31 -10.94
N GLY A 39 3.38 -51.38 -12.26
CA GLY A 39 2.62 -52.28 -13.13
C GLY A 39 1.60 -51.70 -14.12
N THR A 40 1.61 -50.41 -14.47
CA THR A 40 0.69 -49.88 -15.50
C THR A 40 1.41 -49.16 -16.64
N ALA A 41 1.03 -49.54 -17.86
CA ALA A 41 1.54 -48.98 -19.11
C ALA A 41 1.20 -47.48 -19.18
N ALA A 42 2.23 -46.63 -19.11
CA ALA A 42 2.09 -45.19 -19.22
C ALA A 42 2.31 -44.76 -20.67
N GLU A 43 1.29 -44.16 -21.28
CA GLU A 43 1.38 -43.50 -22.58
C GLU A 43 1.89 -42.07 -22.39
N SER A 44 2.90 -41.66 -23.16
CA SER A 44 3.53 -40.35 -23.03
C SER A 44 2.63 -39.25 -23.57
N VAL A 45 2.00 -38.49 -22.67
CA VAL A 45 1.28 -37.25 -23.03
C VAL A 45 2.29 -36.11 -23.16
N ASN A 46 2.38 -35.54 -24.36
CA ASN A 46 3.20 -34.36 -24.63
C ASN A 46 2.43 -33.10 -24.19
N LEU A 47 2.90 -32.44 -23.13
CA LEU A 47 2.27 -31.23 -22.61
C LEU A 47 2.70 -30.02 -23.46
N PRO A 48 1.77 -29.16 -23.90
CA PRO A 48 2.13 -27.91 -24.54
C PRO A 48 2.87 -27.00 -23.55
N PRO A 49 3.77 -26.13 -24.05
CA PRO A 49 4.57 -25.26 -23.19
C PRO A 49 3.69 -24.38 -22.31
N THR A 50 4.06 -24.28 -21.04
CA THR A 50 3.39 -23.44 -20.05
C THR A 50 3.46 -21.98 -20.46
N ASN A 51 2.30 -21.31 -20.46
CA ASN A 51 2.19 -19.89 -20.71
C ASN A 51 2.95 -19.15 -19.59
N THR A 52 4.18 -18.73 -19.88
CA THR A 52 5.04 -18.01 -18.95
C THR A 52 4.89 -16.53 -19.26
N VAL A 53 4.30 -15.78 -18.33
CA VAL A 53 4.35 -14.32 -18.39
C VAL A 53 5.70 -13.93 -17.80
N GLU A 54 6.53 -13.23 -18.57
CA GLU A 54 7.75 -12.64 -18.02
C GLU A 54 7.37 -11.71 -16.87
N MET A 55 7.93 -11.94 -15.69
CA MET A 55 7.81 -11.00 -14.58
C MET A 55 8.51 -9.72 -15.01
N GLN A 56 7.73 -8.70 -15.37
CA GLN A 56 8.22 -7.34 -15.43
C GLN A 56 8.66 -6.98 -14.01
N THR A 57 9.98 -6.86 -13.81
CA THR A 57 10.53 -6.16 -12.65
C THR A 57 9.77 -4.84 -12.54
N PRO A 58 9.17 -4.52 -11.38
CA PRO A 58 8.56 -3.21 -11.18
C PRO A 58 9.62 -2.19 -11.57
N SER A 59 9.37 -1.41 -12.62
CA SER A 59 10.18 -0.24 -12.85
C SER A 59 9.94 0.61 -11.61
N MET A 60 10.94 0.69 -10.75
CA MET A 60 11.00 1.75 -9.75
C MET A 60 10.73 3.02 -10.57
N PRO A 61 9.69 3.80 -10.24
CA PRO A 61 9.46 5.04 -10.97
C PRO A 61 10.80 5.76 -10.94
N ALA A 62 11.34 6.06 -12.12
CA ALA A 62 12.40 7.04 -12.20
C ALA A 62 11.88 8.20 -11.36
N SER A 63 12.64 8.59 -10.34
CA SER A 63 12.43 9.91 -9.76
C SER A 63 12.52 10.82 -10.96
N ASP A 64 11.36 11.29 -11.43
CA ASP A 64 11.30 12.39 -12.36
C ASP A 64 11.98 13.50 -11.58
N ASP A 65 13.27 13.65 -11.80
CA ASP A 65 14.02 14.89 -11.59
C ASP A 65 13.47 15.90 -12.60
N ASN A 66 12.15 16.11 -12.57
CA ASN A 66 11.53 17.36 -12.87
C ASN A 66 11.84 18.29 -11.68
N THR A 67 13.12 18.49 -11.42
CA THR A 67 13.60 19.65 -10.69
C THR A 67 13.37 20.79 -11.67
N PRO A 68 12.33 21.63 -11.49
CA PRO A 68 12.24 22.85 -12.27
C PRO A 68 13.53 23.60 -11.97
N ALA A 69 14.27 23.98 -13.01
CA ALA A 69 15.53 24.71 -12.93
C ALA A 69 15.59 25.55 -11.65
N GLN A 70 16.52 25.16 -10.77
CA GLN A 70 16.67 25.64 -9.39
C GLN A 70 16.92 27.15 -9.40
N SER A 71 15.85 27.90 -9.59
CA SER A 71 15.72 29.28 -9.17
C SER A 71 15.93 29.22 -7.66
N GLU A 72 16.79 30.09 -7.13
CA GLU A 72 17.10 30.14 -5.70
C GLU A 72 15.81 30.00 -4.89
N ALA A 73 15.66 28.86 -4.22
CA ALA A 73 14.46 28.54 -3.47
C ALA A 73 14.29 29.61 -2.38
N PRO A 74 13.19 30.40 -2.41
CA PRO A 74 13.04 31.52 -1.48
C PRO A 74 12.92 31.09 -0.02
N TYR A 75 12.64 29.80 0.22
CA TYR A 75 12.56 29.20 1.54
C TYR A 75 13.61 28.11 1.70
N SER A 76 14.48 28.27 2.70
CA SER A 76 15.51 27.27 3.04
C SER A 76 14.92 26.06 3.77
N VAL A 77 13.77 26.22 4.41
CA VAL A 77 13.01 25.13 5.02
C VAL A 77 11.58 25.18 4.50
N LEU A 78 11.09 24.05 4.01
CA LEU A 78 9.69 23.84 3.66
C LEU A 78 9.38 22.34 3.83
N SER A 79 8.72 21.97 4.92
CA SER A 79 8.36 20.57 5.19
C SER A 79 6.99 20.48 5.87
N LEU A 80 6.35 19.32 5.71
CA LEU A 80 5.13 19.01 6.47
C LEU A 80 5.52 18.59 7.89
N THR A 81 4.59 18.78 8.82
CA THR A 81 4.70 18.34 10.21
C THR A 81 3.32 17.91 10.71
N GLY A 82 3.29 17.05 11.73
CA GLY A 82 2.03 16.65 12.35
C GLY A 82 1.14 15.76 11.48
N ILE A 83 1.71 15.01 10.51
CA ILE A 83 0.98 13.92 9.86
C ILE A 83 0.69 12.85 10.92
N PRO A 84 -0.59 12.49 11.15
CA PRO A 84 -0.95 11.46 12.12
C PRO A 84 -0.37 10.09 11.73
N ASP A 85 -0.10 9.27 12.75
CA ASP A 85 0.20 7.86 12.55
C ASP A 85 -1.03 7.06 12.07
N ASP A 86 -0.81 5.80 11.72
CA ASP A 86 -1.84 4.92 11.15
C ASP A 86 -3.05 4.73 12.10
N GLU A 87 -2.83 4.70 13.42
CA GLU A 87 -3.88 4.51 14.41
C GLU A 87 -4.78 5.75 14.52
N ALA A 88 -4.18 6.94 14.64
CA ALA A 88 -4.90 8.19 14.65
C ALA A 88 -5.61 8.46 13.31
N MET A 89 -4.99 8.10 12.18
CA MET A 89 -5.58 8.25 10.85
C MET A 89 -6.88 7.45 10.71
N ARG A 90 -6.91 6.25 11.29
CA ARG A 90 -8.09 5.38 11.31
C ARG A 90 -9.22 5.93 12.18
N ALA A 91 -8.92 6.55 13.32
CA ALA A 91 -9.93 7.14 14.21
C ALA A 91 -10.58 8.40 13.62
N ASN A 92 -9.82 9.15 12.82
CA ASN A 92 -10.22 10.44 12.30
C ASN A 92 -10.95 10.40 10.94
N ASN A 93 -11.20 9.19 10.39
CA ASN A 93 -11.83 9.01 9.07
C ASN A 93 -11.18 9.83 7.95
N GLY A 94 -9.84 9.95 7.97
CA GLY A 94 -9.11 10.74 6.97
C GLY A 94 -9.31 12.25 7.08
N THR A 95 -9.71 12.78 8.24
CA THR A 95 -9.82 14.23 8.50
C THR A 95 -8.82 14.66 9.57
N PHE A 96 -7.84 15.46 9.21
CA PHE A 96 -6.79 15.90 10.14
C PHE A 96 -6.15 17.21 9.69
N ILE A 97 -5.37 17.82 10.58
CA ILE A 97 -4.65 19.06 10.32
C ILE A 97 -3.17 18.73 10.24
N VAL A 98 -2.50 19.26 9.22
CA VAL A 98 -1.05 19.22 9.07
C VAL A 98 -0.46 20.60 9.31
N GLY A 99 0.65 20.63 10.05
CA GLY A 99 1.48 21.82 10.19
C GLY A 99 2.45 21.95 9.04
N VAL A 100 2.92 23.17 8.79
CA VAL A 100 3.98 23.45 7.82
C VAL A 100 5.15 24.11 8.54
N ASN A 101 6.31 23.48 8.49
CA ASN A 101 7.55 24.10 8.92
C ASN A 101 8.15 24.88 7.76
N ILE A 102 8.26 26.20 7.90
CA ILE A 102 8.74 27.10 6.83
C ILE A 102 9.71 28.14 7.39
N GLN A 103 10.85 28.30 6.73
CA GLN A 103 11.88 29.30 7.07
C GLN A 103 12.45 29.93 5.79
N PRO A 104 12.57 31.27 5.68
CA PRO A 104 12.01 32.27 6.60
C PRO A 104 10.48 32.25 6.62
N ARG A 105 9.85 33.11 7.43
CA ARG A 105 8.38 33.23 7.46
C ARG A 105 7.84 33.48 6.04
N LEU A 106 6.64 32.95 5.80
CA LEU A 106 5.95 33.09 4.51
C LEU A 106 5.92 34.55 4.07
N GLN A 107 6.46 34.82 2.87
CA GLN A 107 6.58 36.17 2.34
C GLN A 107 5.21 36.75 1.97
N PRO A 108 5.02 38.09 2.02
CA PRO A 108 3.80 38.72 1.56
C PRO A 108 3.48 38.38 0.10
N GLY A 109 2.22 38.03 -0.18
CA GLY A 109 1.77 37.61 -1.52
C GLY A 109 1.97 36.12 -1.82
N HIS A 110 2.71 35.39 -0.98
CA HIS A 110 2.80 33.93 -1.05
C HIS A 110 1.73 33.27 -0.18
N GLN A 111 1.27 32.09 -0.61
CA GLN A 111 0.31 31.26 0.11
C GLN A 111 0.80 29.80 0.10
N LEU A 112 0.33 29.01 1.06
CA LEU A 112 0.55 27.58 1.19
C LEU A 112 -0.65 26.83 0.65
N ARG A 113 -0.41 25.78 -0.14
CA ARG A 113 -1.45 24.88 -0.63
C ARG A 113 -0.96 23.44 -0.54
N LEU A 114 -1.84 22.52 -0.18
CA LEU A 114 -1.51 21.10 -0.18
C LEU A 114 -1.51 20.58 -1.61
N ILE A 115 -0.63 19.63 -1.87
CA ILE A 115 -0.64 18.78 -3.06
C ILE A 115 -0.91 17.37 -2.57
N LEU A 116 -2.08 16.81 -2.92
CA LEU A 116 -2.48 15.46 -2.57
C LEU A 116 -2.46 14.62 -3.85
N ASP A 117 -1.68 13.54 -3.87
CA ASP A 117 -1.60 12.62 -5.01
C ASP A 117 -1.23 13.31 -6.34
N GLY A 118 -0.40 14.35 -6.23
CA GLY A 118 0.05 15.18 -7.36
C GLY A 118 -0.91 16.30 -7.74
N GLU A 119 -2.11 16.38 -7.14
CA GLU A 119 -3.10 17.39 -7.46
C GLU A 119 -3.23 18.47 -6.36
N PRO A 120 -3.45 19.74 -6.72
CA PRO A 120 -3.66 20.80 -5.74
C PRO A 120 -4.93 20.60 -4.89
N TYR A 121 -4.75 20.34 -3.61
CA TYR A 121 -5.83 20.04 -2.66
C TYR A 121 -6.19 21.25 -1.81
N GLY A 122 -7.50 21.49 -1.67
CA GLY A 122 -8.03 22.57 -0.84
C GLY A 122 -7.69 23.98 -1.32
N GLN A 123 -7.97 24.94 -0.45
CA GLN A 123 -7.71 26.36 -0.70
C GLN A 123 -6.31 26.77 -0.24
N ALA A 124 -5.74 27.76 -0.92
CA ALA A 124 -4.48 28.34 -0.51
C ALA A 124 -4.65 29.19 0.77
N SER A 125 -3.71 29.06 1.71
CA SER A 125 -3.75 29.69 3.04
C SER A 125 -2.44 30.41 3.34
N ASN A 126 -2.50 31.51 4.08
CA ASN A 126 -1.30 32.20 4.58
C ASN A 126 -0.87 31.71 5.98
N VAL A 127 -1.59 30.75 6.56
CA VAL A 127 -1.31 30.17 7.87
C VAL A 127 -0.60 28.82 7.69
N PRO A 128 0.46 28.52 8.47
CA PRO A 128 1.20 27.25 8.39
C PRO A 128 0.45 26.07 9.05
N SER A 129 -0.85 25.98 8.81
CA SER A 129 -1.74 24.94 9.31
C SER A 129 -2.83 24.71 8.26
N LEU A 130 -2.88 23.51 7.68
CA LEU A 130 -3.79 23.15 6.60
C LEU A 130 -4.57 21.90 6.96
N GLN A 131 -5.84 21.87 6.60
CA GLN A 131 -6.74 20.76 6.93
C GLN A 131 -6.98 19.87 5.71
N LEU A 132 -6.91 18.57 5.94
CA LEU A 132 -7.40 17.54 5.03
C LEU A 132 -8.72 17.03 5.59
N THR A 133 -9.70 16.82 4.71
CA THR A 133 -11.04 16.39 5.09
C THR A 133 -11.48 15.21 4.25
N ASN A 134 -11.98 14.17 4.95
CA ASN A 134 -12.62 13.01 4.36
C ASN A 134 -11.80 12.36 3.23
N LEU A 135 -10.51 12.15 3.46
CA LEU A 135 -9.68 11.41 2.51
C LEU A 135 -10.19 9.98 2.32
N ASP A 136 -10.09 9.50 1.09
CA ASP A 136 -10.46 8.14 0.74
C ASP A 136 -9.54 7.11 1.42
N ARG A 137 -9.94 5.85 1.38
CA ARG A 137 -9.11 4.77 1.92
C ARG A 137 -7.98 4.45 0.94
N GLY A 138 -6.80 4.14 1.45
CA GLY A 138 -5.65 3.75 0.62
C GLY A 138 -4.38 4.48 1.01
N ALA A 139 -3.34 4.29 0.20
CA ALA A 139 -2.10 5.04 0.29
C ALA A 139 -2.28 6.39 -0.41
N HIS A 140 -1.82 7.44 0.24
CA HIS A 140 -1.83 8.80 -0.28
C HIS A 140 -0.43 9.40 -0.16
N SER A 141 -0.16 10.36 -1.03
CA SER A 141 1.06 11.15 -1.05
C SER A 141 0.72 12.62 -0.86
N LEU A 142 1.48 13.31 -0.02
CA LEU A 142 1.20 14.68 0.38
C LEU A 142 2.47 15.52 0.36
N ALA A 143 2.35 16.70 -0.25
CA ALA A 143 3.35 17.75 -0.19
C ALA A 143 2.68 19.09 0.12
N VAL A 144 3.47 20.08 0.51
CA VAL A 144 3.03 21.47 0.57
C VAL A 144 3.75 22.27 -0.51
N ALA A 145 2.98 23.05 -1.26
CA ALA A 145 3.47 24.01 -2.23
C ALA A 145 3.30 25.43 -1.71
N VAL A 146 4.33 26.25 -1.88
CA VAL A 146 4.22 27.71 -1.80
C VAL A 146 3.81 28.23 -3.17
N VAL A 147 2.72 28.97 -3.23
CA VAL A 147 2.15 29.53 -4.46
C VAL A 147 2.06 31.04 -4.41
N ALA A 148 2.21 31.70 -5.56
CA ALA A 148 1.92 33.10 -5.76
C ALA A 148 0.84 33.21 -6.85
N GLY A 149 -0.43 33.34 -6.43
CA GLY A 149 -1.56 33.12 -7.32
C GLY A 149 -1.63 31.66 -7.77
N GLU A 150 -1.62 31.42 -9.09
CA GLU A 150 -1.66 30.07 -9.67
C GLU A 150 -0.27 29.44 -9.87
N ARG A 151 0.80 30.23 -9.69
CA ARG A 151 2.17 29.76 -9.90
C ARG A 151 2.72 29.08 -8.66
N ILE A 152 3.21 27.85 -8.80
CA ILE A 152 4.02 27.18 -7.77
C ILE A 152 5.42 27.82 -7.75
N ILE A 153 5.81 28.32 -6.59
CA ILE A 153 7.12 28.94 -6.33
C ILE A 153 8.11 27.89 -5.82
N GLN A 154 7.67 27.04 -4.91
CA GLN A 154 8.49 25.99 -4.29
C GLN A 154 7.56 24.89 -3.76
N GLN A 155 8.03 23.64 -3.74
CA GLN A 155 7.31 22.50 -3.16
C GLN A 155 8.20 21.76 -2.17
N SER A 156 7.61 21.23 -1.10
CA SER A 156 8.31 20.37 -0.14
C SER A 156 8.61 19.00 -0.74
N ALA A 157 9.41 18.21 -0.01
CA ALA A 157 9.40 16.76 -0.21
C ALA A 157 7.99 16.18 -0.02
N THR A 158 7.73 15.09 -0.74
CA THR A 158 6.47 14.34 -0.66
C THR A 158 6.55 13.32 0.47
N GLU A 159 5.56 13.32 1.35
CA GLU A 159 5.40 12.34 2.43
C GLU A 159 4.22 11.41 2.13
N THR A 160 4.34 10.13 2.43
CA THR A 160 3.30 9.13 2.17
C THR A 160 2.65 8.66 3.45
N PHE A 161 1.33 8.49 3.45
CA PHE A 161 0.59 7.92 4.58
C PHE A 161 -0.57 7.05 4.09
N THR A 162 -1.13 6.22 4.98
CA THR A 162 -2.22 5.31 4.64
C THR A 162 -3.48 5.62 5.45
N VAL A 163 -4.61 5.75 4.77
CA VAL A 163 -5.92 5.92 5.39
C VAL A 163 -6.64 4.58 5.41
N GLN A 164 -7.01 4.10 6.60
CA GLN A 164 -7.81 2.89 6.78
C GLN A 164 -9.23 3.23 7.24
N ARG A 165 -10.23 2.55 6.66
CA ARG A 165 -11.63 2.66 7.12
C ARG A 165 -12.14 1.31 7.57
N ILE A 166 -12.88 1.29 8.68
CA ILE A 166 -13.59 0.09 9.13
C ILE A 166 -14.84 -0.13 8.31
N SER A 167 -15.04 -1.36 7.83
CA SER A 167 -16.30 -1.73 7.20
C SER A 167 -17.38 -1.87 8.28
N VAL A 168 -18.40 -1.04 8.22
CA VAL A 168 -19.58 -1.11 9.11
C VAL A 168 -20.49 -2.31 8.80
N ASN A 169 -20.28 -3.01 7.68
CA ASN A 169 -21.12 -4.12 7.21
C ASN A 169 -20.49 -5.51 7.46
N SER A 170 -19.65 -5.64 8.49
CA SER A 170 -18.93 -6.89 8.78
C SER A 170 -19.85 -7.91 9.47
N PRO A 171 -20.02 -9.15 8.95
CA PRO A 171 -20.90 -10.19 9.55
C PRO A 171 -20.53 -10.58 10.99
N ALA A 172 -19.29 -10.31 11.39
CA ALA A 172 -18.77 -10.59 12.73
C ALA A 172 -19.10 -9.51 13.78
N ARG A 173 -19.85 -8.45 13.43
CA ARG A 173 -20.25 -7.42 14.40
C ARG A 173 -21.50 -7.89 15.16
N PRO A 174 -21.47 -8.01 16.49
CA PRO A 174 -22.68 -8.21 17.26
C PRO A 174 -23.63 -7.02 17.00
N PRO A 175 -24.93 -7.25 16.77
CA PRO A 175 -25.88 -6.16 16.60
C PRO A 175 -25.84 -5.25 17.83
N VAL A 176 -25.79 -3.93 17.60
CA VAL A 176 -25.93 -2.96 18.68
C VAL A 176 -27.35 -3.14 19.22
N THR A 177 -27.48 -3.77 20.39
CA THR A 177 -28.79 -3.92 21.04
C THR A 177 -29.33 -2.52 21.32
N PRO A 178 -30.55 -2.19 20.85
CA PRO A 178 -31.13 -0.89 21.13
C PRO A 178 -31.24 -0.68 22.66
N PRO A 179 -31.03 0.55 23.16
CA PRO A 179 -31.13 0.82 24.58
C PRO A 179 -32.52 0.44 25.08
N ARG A 180 -32.55 -0.22 26.25
CA ARG A 180 -33.80 -0.61 26.92
C ARG A 180 -34.68 0.63 27.08
N PRO A 181 -35.97 0.60 26.68
CA PRO A 181 -36.85 1.74 26.85
C PRO A 181 -36.89 2.11 28.34
N THR A 182 -36.64 3.39 28.62
CA THR A 182 -36.74 3.95 29.97
C THR A 182 -38.17 3.74 30.48
N PRO A 183 -38.35 3.20 31.70
CA PRO A 183 -39.69 3.04 32.26
C PRO A 183 -40.34 4.42 32.41
N ARG A 184 -41.58 4.53 31.93
CA ARG A 184 -42.38 5.76 32.01
C ARG A 184 -42.49 6.19 33.49
N PRO A 185 -42.19 7.45 33.84
CA PRO A 185 -42.33 7.91 35.22
C PRO A 185 -43.79 7.83 35.65
N THR A 186 -44.03 7.18 36.80
CA THR A 186 -45.35 7.07 37.43
C THR A 186 -45.85 8.48 37.79
N PRO A 187 -47.11 8.83 37.45
CA PRO A 187 -47.66 10.14 37.83
C PRO A 187 -47.73 10.26 39.36
N ARG A 188 -47.24 11.39 39.86
CA ARG A 188 -47.26 11.77 41.27
C ARG A 188 -48.72 12.06 41.69
N PRO A 189 -49.26 11.47 42.77
CA PRO A 189 -50.57 11.85 43.25
C PRO A 189 -50.53 13.27 43.81
N THR A 190 -51.41 14.14 43.30
CA THR A 190 -51.68 15.46 43.83
C THR A 190 -52.56 15.33 45.08
N ASN A 191 -52.13 15.91 46.20
CA ASN A 191 -52.95 16.19 47.37
C ASN A 191 -53.22 17.69 47.42
#